data_AF-A0A249SYC3-F1
#
_entry.id   AF-A0A249SYC3-F1
#
_cell.length_a   1.000
_cell.length_b   1.000
_cell.length_c   1.000
_cell.angle_alpha   90.00
_cell.angle_beta   90.00
_cell.angle_gamma   90.00
#
_symmetry.space_group_name_H-M   'P 1'
#
loop_
_entity.id
_entity.type
_entity.pdbx_description
1 polymer ?
#
loop_
_entity_poly.entity_id
_entity_poly.type
_entity_poly.pdbx_seq_one_letter_code
_entity_poly.pdbx_strand_id
1 'polypeptide(L)'
;MRQLGYIASLSATAWLIIHIARWYGYPLPYVNGQLTDLLATPLIASACVTVIRYWVLKNSNYRLPLPYILFIAAYLSIAFEWIMPTYTTRYTADWLDVAAYFTGGLLYHFFITAYQHLTKTAF
;
A
#
# COMPACT_ATOMS: atom_id res chain seq x y z
N MET A 1 4.09 -11.27 -14.01
CA MET A 1 5.39 -10.78 -13.48
C MET A 1 5.59 -9.28 -13.73
N ARG A 2 5.40 -8.77 -14.96
CA ARG A 2 5.53 -7.32 -15.26
C ARG A 2 4.64 -6.40 -14.40
N GLN A 3 3.49 -6.90 -13.97
CA GLN A 3 2.45 -6.08 -13.35
C GLN A 3 2.64 -5.75 -11.87
N LEU A 4 3.18 -6.68 -11.07
CA LEU A 4 3.62 -6.32 -9.72
C LEU A 4 4.77 -5.32 -9.78
N GLY A 5 5.64 -5.46 -10.78
CA GLY A 5 6.64 -4.46 -11.12
C GLY A 5 6.00 -3.10 -11.37
N TYR A 6 4.99 -3.01 -12.25
CA TYR A 6 4.30 -1.76 -12.55
C TYR A 6 3.60 -1.14 -11.35
N ILE A 7 2.90 -1.93 -10.53
CA ILE A 7 2.23 -1.44 -9.31
C ILE A 7 3.27 -0.93 -8.32
N ALA A 8 4.34 -1.69 -8.06
CA ALA A 8 5.40 -1.28 -7.16
C ALA A 8 6.13 -0.02 -7.66
N SER A 9 6.46 0.05 -8.95
CA SER A 9 7.13 1.21 -9.53
C SER A 9 6.22 2.44 -9.54
N LEU A 10 4.94 2.30 -9.91
CA LEU A 10 4.00 3.41 -9.94
C LEU A 10 3.77 3.96 -8.54
N SER A 11 3.56 3.09 -7.54
CA SER A 11 3.40 3.48 -6.15
C SER A 11 4.68 4.11 -5.58
N ALA A 12 5.86 3.58 -5.92
CA ALA A 12 7.13 4.15 -5.51
C ALA A 12 7.38 5.53 -6.13
N THR A 13 7.13 5.70 -7.43
CA THR A 13 7.28 6.99 -8.11
C THR A 13 6.30 8.02 -7.57
N ALA A 14 5.03 7.64 -7.35
CA ALA A 14 4.04 8.52 -6.71
C ALA A 14 4.49 8.95 -5.31
N TRP A 15 4.99 8.01 -4.50
CA TRP A 15 5.51 8.30 -3.17
C TRP A 15 6.72 9.25 -3.19
N LEU A 16 7.64 9.05 -4.14
CA LEU A 16 8.84 9.89 -4.32
C LEU A 16 8.48 11.31 -4.76
N ILE A 17 7.55 11.45 -5.70
CA ILE A 17 7.05 12.76 -6.16
C ILE A 17 6.41 13.52 -5.00
N ILE A 18 5.58 12.84 -4.19
CA ILE A 18 4.93 13.43 -3.03
C ILE A 18 5.97 13.85 -1.98
N HIS A 19 6.99 13.03 -1.70
CA HIS A 19 8.06 13.37 -0.77
C HIS A 19 8.94 14.51 -1.25
N ILE A 20 9.30 14.55 -2.55
CA ILE A 20 10.05 15.66 -3.14
C ILE A 20 9.23 16.96 -3.05
N ALA A 21 7.95 16.93 -3.41
CA ALA A 21 7.05 18.10 -3.30
C ALA A 21 6.95 18.61 -1.85
N ARG A 22 6.97 17.69 -0.88
CA ARG A 22 6.98 17.99 0.55
C ARG A 22 8.29 18.63 1.01
N TRP A 23 9.42 18.25 0.41
CA TRP A 23 10.74 18.82 0.69
C TRP A 23 10.89 20.24 0.13
N TYR A 24 10.25 20.53 -1.01
CA TYR A 24 10.23 21.86 -1.63
C TYR A 24 9.22 22.84 -1.01
N GLY A 25 8.55 22.48 0.09
CA GLY A 25 7.68 23.41 0.82
C GLY A 25 6.31 23.66 0.20
N TYR A 26 5.87 22.82 -0.75
CA TYR A 26 4.52 22.85 -1.32
C TYR A 26 3.71 21.64 -0.84
N PRO A 27 3.21 21.62 0.42
CA PRO A 27 2.27 20.61 0.84
C PRO A 27 0.95 20.83 0.07
N LEU A 28 0.68 19.99 -0.94
CA LEU A 28 -0.64 19.91 -1.58
C LEU A 28 -1.69 19.57 -0.51
N PRO A 29 -2.55 20.51 -0.08
CA PRO A 29 -3.53 20.23 0.96
C PRO A 29 -4.56 19.24 0.37
N TYR A 30 -5.06 18.29 1.19
CA TYR A 30 -6.04 17.24 0.82
C TYR A 30 -5.57 16.11 -0.11
N VAL A 31 -4.47 16.27 -0.86
CA VAL A 31 -3.89 15.18 -1.70
C VAL A 31 -2.72 14.46 -0.98
N ASN A 32 -2.10 15.10 0.01
CA ASN A 32 -0.88 14.60 0.67
C ASN A 32 -1.07 13.63 1.85
N GLY A 33 -2.27 13.52 2.44
CA GLY A 33 -2.55 12.64 3.59
C GLY A 33 -3.29 11.40 3.12
N GLN A 34 -4.61 11.52 2.94
CA GLN A 34 -5.47 10.38 2.65
C GLN A 34 -5.07 9.58 1.39
N LEU A 35 -4.56 10.23 0.34
CA LEU A 35 -4.13 9.52 -0.88
C LEU A 35 -2.83 8.74 -0.65
N THR A 36 -1.89 9.27 0.14
CA THR A 36 -0.68 8.52 0.46
C THR A 36 -0.98 7.32 1.34
N ASP A 37 -1.92 7.47 2.27
CA ASP A 37 -2.28 6.42 3.22
C ASP A 37 -3.07 5.31 2.53
N LEU A 38 -3.94 5.68 1.58
CA LEU A 38 -4.61 4.74 0.67
C LEU A 38 -3.60 3.94 -0.18
N LEU A 39 -2.51 4.56 -0.62
CA LEU A 39 -1.48 3.92 -1.46
C LEU A 39 -0.42 3.16 -0.66
N ALA A 40 -0.30 3.41 0.65
CA ALA A 40 0.70 2.77 1.51
C ALA A 40 0.45 1.26 1.63
N THR A 41 -0.78 0.85 1.92
CA THR A 41 -1.15 -0.58 2.02
C THR A 41 -0.86 -1.38 0.74
N PRO A 42 -1.31 -0.97 -0.47
CA PRO A 42 -0.99 -1.69 -1.70
C PRO A 42 0.51 -1.72 -2.01
N LEU A 43 1.24 -0.65 -1.70
CA LEU A 43 2.69 -0.60 -1.89
C LEU A 43 3.40 -1.65 -1.02
N ILE A 44 3.09 -1.68 0.27
CA ILE A 44 3.71 -2.62 1.22
C ILE A 44 3.28 -4.06 0.91
N ALA A 45 1.99 -4.30 0.62
CA ALA A 45 1.52 -5.62 0.24
C ALA A 45 2.21 -6.14 -1.04
N SER A 46 2.44 -5.27 -2.03
CA SER A 46 3.18 -5.61 -3.26
C SER A 46 4.65 -5.93 -2.97
N ALA A 47 5.29 -5.16 -2.09
CA ALA A 47 6.66 -5.41 -1.66
C ALA A 47 6.77 -6.75 -0.91
N CYS A 48 5.87 -7.02 0.05
CA CYS A 48 5.83 -8.28 0.78
C CYS A 48 5.65 -9.48 -0.15
N VAL A 49 4.71 -9.41 -1.09
CA VAL A 49 4.52 -10.49 -2.09
C VAL A 49 5.77 -10.69 -2.93
N THR A 50 6.41 -9.61 -3.37
CA THR A 50 7.66 -9.68 -4.13
C THR A 50 8.74 -10.38 -3.30
N VAL A 51 8.96 -9.97 -2.05
CA VAL A 51 9.95 -10.60 -1.17
C VAL A 51 9.64 -12.08 -0.96
N ILE A 52 8.39 -12.42 -0.66
CA ILE A 52 8.00 -13.82 -0.42
C ILE A 52 8.19 -14.66 -1.69
N ARG A 53 7.84 -14.14 -2.86
CA ARG A 53 7.99 -14.87 -4.14
C ARG A 53 9.43 -15.13 -4.52
N TYR A 54 10.34 -14.19 -4.27
CA TYR A 54 11.73 -14.30 -4.72
C TYR A 54 12.66 -14.92 -3.68
N TRP A 55 12.47 -14.57 -2.40
CA TRP A 55 13.44 -14.89 -1.36
C TRP A 55 12.97 -16.00 -0.42
N VAL A 56 11.66 -16.08 -0.12
CA VAL A 56 11.13 -17.01 0.88
C VAL A 56 10.64 -18.31 0.24
N LEU A 57 9.58 -18.23 -0.56
CA LEU A 57 8.91 -19.40 -1.13
C LEU A 57 9.42 -19.78 -2.52
N LYS A 58 10.15 -18.88 -3.20
CA LYS A 58 10.62 -19.06 -4.59
C LYS A 58 9.51 -19.50 -5.57
N ASN A 59 8.25 -19.19 -5.23
CA ASN A 59 7.07 -19.57 -5.99
C ASN A 59 6.45 -18.32 -6.61
N SER A 60 6.61 -18.15 -7.91
CA SER A 60 6.12 -17.00 -8.67
C SER A 60 4.59 -16.85 -8.67
N ASN A 61 3.86 -17.93 -8.33
CA ASN A 61 2.41 -17.96 -8.27
C ASN A 61 1.85 -17.68 -6.86
N TYR A 62 2.71 -17.53 -5.85
CA TYR A 62 2.27 -17.25 -4.48
C TYR A 62 1.47 -15.95 -4.41
N ARG A 63 0.40 -15.93 -3.61
CA ARG A 63 -0.47 -14.76 -3.43
C ARG A 63 -0.57 -14.46 -1.96
N LEU A 64 -0.68 -13.18 -1.64
CA LEU A 64 -1.00 -12.76 -0.28
C LEU A 64 -2.48 -13.03 -0.03
N PRO A 65 -2.83 -13.91 0.92
CA PRO A 65 -4.22 -14.10 1.31
C PRO A 65 -4.78 -12.82 1.93
N LEU A 66 -6.09 -12.60 1.78
CA LEU A 66 -6.78 -11.41 2.33
C LEU A 66 -6.46 -11.14 3.81
N PRO A 67 -6.43 -12.14 4.72
CA PRO A 67 -6.06 -11.91 6.11
C PRO A 67 -4.70 -11.23 6.31
N TYR A 68 -3.70 -11.55 5.47
CA TYR A 68 -2.38 -10.92 5.54
C TYR A 68 -2.41 -9.47 5.04
N ILE A 69 -3.24 -9.18 4.04
CA ILE A 69 -3.43 -7.80 3.56
C ILE A 69 -4.11 -6.95 4.63
N LEU A 70 -5.14 -7.50 5.30
CA LEU A 70 -5.81 -6.85 6.42
C LEU A 70 -4.87 -6.66 7.62
N PHE A 71 -3.99 -7.63 7.87
CA PHE A 71 -2.96 -7.50 8.89
C PHE A 71 -2.00 -6.34 8.58
N ILE A 72 -1.57 -6.17 7.33
CA ILE A 72 -0.73 -5.03 6.93
C ILE A 72 -1.48 -3.70 7.17
N ALA A 73 -2.76 -3.61 6.78
CA ALA A 73 -3.56 -2.40 7.01
C ALA A 73 -3.70 -2.08 8.50
N ALA A 74 -3.97 -3.09 9.34
CA ALA A 74 -4.07 -2.94 10.79
C ALA A 74 -2.73 -2.52 11.41
N TYR A 75 -1.62 -3.12 10.96
CA TYR A 75 -0.28 -2.78 11.40
C TYR A 75 0.06 -1.30 11.09
N LEU A 76 -0.24 -0.85 9.88
CA LEU A 76 -0.03 0.56 9.49
C LEU A 76 -0.90 1.51 10.32
N SER A 77 -2.17 1.17 10.50
CA SER A 77 -3.09 1.97 11.31
C SER A 77 -2.56 2.13 12.75
N ILE A 78 -2.09 1.05 13.37
CA ILE A 78 -1.52 1.13 14.73
C ILE A 78 -0.22 1.93 14.73
N ALA A 79 0.68 1.69 13.78
CA ALA A 79 1.98 2.34 13.74
C ALA A 79 1.87 3.87 13.50
N PHE A 80 1.04 4.28 12.55
CA PHE A 80 0.94 5.67 12.11
C PHE A 80 -0.12 6.48 12.87
N GLU A 81 -1.23 5.86 13.30
CA GLU A 81 -2.30 6.58 14.01
C GLU A 81 -2.21 6.46 15.53
N TRP A 82 -1.59 5.40 16.07
CA TRP A 82 -1.49 5.23 17.51
C TRP A 82 -0.07 5.51 18.02
N ILE A 83 0.94 4.88 17.43
CA ILE A 83 2.31 4.98 17.93
C ILE A 83 2.91 6.35 17.58
N MET A 84 2.91 6.76 16.31
CA MET A 84 3.54 8.00 15.84
C MET A 84 3.08 9.29 16.57
N PRO A 85 1.79 9.53 16.83
CA PRO A 85 1.33 10.73 17.54
C PRO A 85 1.87 10.85 18.96
N THR A 86 2.27 9.74 19.59
CA THR A 86 2.89 9.77 20.93
C THR A 86 4.33 10.29 20.90
N TYR A 87 5.00 10.23 19.76
CA TYR A 87 6.39 10.68 19.59
C TYR A 87 6.52 12.05 18.93
N THR A 88 5.53 12.48 18.16
CA THR A 88 5.57 13.78 17.49
C THR A 88 4.18 14.36 17.29
N THR A 89 4.06 15.67 17.50
CA THR A 89 2.83 16.43 17.28
C THR A 89 2.48 16.62 15.80
N ARG A 90 3.32 16.10 14.90
CA ARG A 90 3.11 16.17 13.45
C ARG A 90 2.04 15.22 12.94
N TYR A 91 1.79 14.11 13.64
CA TYR A 91 0.75 13.14 13.28
C TYR A 91 -0.46 13.36 14.17
N THR A 92 -1.63 13.44 13.56
CA THR A 92 -2.91 13.55 14.26
C THR A 92 -3.60 12.22 14.09
N ALA A 93 -4.05 11.59 15.17
CA ALA A 93 -4.81 10.35 15.06
C ALA A 93 -6.13 10.64 14.32
N ASP A 94 -6.22 10.22 13.06
CA ASP A 94 -7.39 10.39 12.22
C ASP A 94 -7.97 9.02 11.81
N TRP A 95 -9.24 8.80 12.15
CA TRP A 95 -9.96 7.59 11.77
C TRP A 95 -10.13 7.46 10.25
N LEU A 96 -10.05 8.58 9.51
CA LEU A 96 -10.05 8.57 8.05
C LEU A 96 -8.80 7.88 7.48
N ASP A 97 -7.65 8.01 8.14
CA ASP A 97 -6.40 7.40 7.69
C ASP A 97 -6.42 5.89 7.95
N VAL A 98 -7.00 5.46 9.08
CA VAL A 98 -7.33 4.05 9.32
C VAL A 98 -8.20 3.50 8.18
N ALA A 99 -9.30 4.19 7.86
CA ALA A 99 -10.18 3.77 6.76
C ALA A 99 -9.42 3.70 5.42
N ALA A 100 -8.55 4.68 5.14
CA ALA A 100 -7.73 4.70 3.93
C ALA A 100 -6.80 3.47 3.85
N TYR A 101 -6.13 3.07 4.93
CA TYR A 101 -5.28 1.87 4.93
C TYR A 101 -6.07 0.60 4.59
N PHE A 102 -7.27 0.43 5.17
CA PHE A 102 -8.12 -0.72 4.89
C PHE A 102 -8.68 -0.70 3.46
N THR A 103 -9.16 0.45 3.00
CA THR A 103 -9.65 0.61 1.61
C THR A 103 -8.54 0.33 0.61
N GLY A 104 -7.31 0.80 0.85
CA GLY A 104 -6.16 0.53 0.00
C GLY A 104 -5.83 -0.97 -0.10
N GLY A 105 -5.91 -1.69 1.02
CA GLY A 105 -5.75 -3.14 1.05
C GLY A 105 -6.85 -3.90 0.30
N LEU A 106 -8.11 -3.47 0.44
CA LEU A 106 -9.24 -4.08 -0.27
C LEU A 106 -9.15 -3.84 -1.78
N LEU A 107 -8.80 -2.61 -2.21
CA LEU A 107 -8.57 -2.29 -3.61
C LEU A 107 -7.45 -3.16 -4.19
N TYR A 108 -6.32 -3.29 -3.48
CA TYR A 108 -5.23 -4.18 -3.88
C TYR A 108 -5.70 -5.63 -4.09
N HIS A 109 -6.46 -6.16 -3.13
CA HIS A 109 -7.01 -7.51 -3.21
C HIS A 109 -7.94 -7.67 -4.42
N PHE A 110 -8.83 -6.70 -4.63
CA PHE A 110 -9.75 -6.70 -5.76
C PHE A 110 -9.01 -6.66 -7.11
N PHE A 111 -8.05 -5.75 -7.28
CA PHE A 111 -7.28 -5.62 -8.52
C PHE A 111 -6.51 -6.90 -8.86
N ILE A 112 -5.85 -7.53 -7.88
CA ILE A 112 -5.13 -8.78 -8.10
C ILE A 112 -6.08 -9.92 -8.48
N THR A 113 -7.22 -10.01 -7.81
CA THR A 113 -8.21 -11.06 -8.06
C THR A 113 -8.85 -10.89 -9.43
N ALA A 114 -9.31 -9.67 -9.76
CA ALA A 114 -9.92 -9.33 -11.05
C ALA A 114 -8.94 -9.55 -12.22
N TYR A 115 -7.69 -9.10 -12.09
CA TYR A 115 -6.69 -9.32 -13.13
C TYR A 115 -6.48 -10.80 -13.43
N GLN A 116 -6.48 -11.64 -12.39
CA GLN A 116 -6.27 -13.07 -12.57
C GLN A 116 -7.44 -13.76 -13.26
N HIS A 117 -8.68 -13.35 -12.96
CA HIS A 117 -9.85 -13.83 -13.69
C HIS A 117 -9.75 -13.53 -15.19
N LEU A 118 -9.29 -12.33 -15.55
CA LEU A 118 -9.06 -11.96 -16.96
C LEU A 118 -7.95 -12.80 -17.61
N THR A 119 -6.86 -13.09 -16.89
CA THR A 119 -5.78 -13.93 -17.46
C THR A 119 -6.11 -15.42 -17.56
N LYS A 120 -7.00 -15.93 -16.70
CA LYS A 120 -7.43 -17.34 -16.73
C LYS A 120 -8.49 -17.63 -17.80
N THR A 121 -9.21 -16.61 -18.26
CA THR A 121 -10.24 -16.71 -19.29
C THR A 121 -9.70 -16.43 -20.70
N ALA A 122 -8.46 -15.95 -20.81
CA ALA A 122 -7.79 -15.64 -22.06
C ALA A 122 -6.99 -16.82 -22.66
N PHE A 123 -7.12 -18.03 -22.11
CA PHE A 123 -6.53 -19.28 -22.60
C PHE A 123 -7.58 -20.40 -22.64
#